data_AF-A0A1G0ZSF6-F1
#
_entry.id   AF-A0A1G0ZSF6-F1
#
_cell.length_a   1.000
_cell.length_b   1.000
_cell.length_c   1.000
_cell.angle_alpha   90.00
_cell.angle_beta   90.00
_cell.angle_gamma   90.00
#
_symmetry.space_group_name_H-M   'P 1'
#
loop_
_entity.id
_entity.type
_entity.pdbx_description
1 polymer ?
#
loop_
_entity_poly.entity_id
_entity_poly.type
_entity_poly.pdbx_seq_one_letter_code
_entity_poly.pdbx_strand_id
1 'polypeptide(L)'
;MPTRMFLFFGNDEFQVEESARKKVDALVPPGDGMLGVDIIDGRVDNVEGALSALSSCRAALLTLGFFSKDKVVWFRHVNFLGAEGEISRSSRVKEQVQVLADMIEKGLPDGVSLVISAGSLDRRQRFFKVCDAAGEAVLYALPEKSYQVEASMRSRSGEWFKKAGIRVPEAAMQAFLDRVGVESRQIAGEIEKLDLYLGKRRELTAEDVQQVVSSSRTAMIWDIADAVTSRDLDVALGMVRQLLFQGESAIGLVVILS
;
A
#
# COMPACT_ATOMS: atom_id res chain seq x y z
N MET A 1 -0.58 29.77 0.07
CA MET A 1 -1.80 29.03 -0.35
C MET A 1 -1.75 27.65 0.29
N PRO A 2 -2.88 27.02 0.63
CA PRO A 2 -2.87 25.66 1.16
C PRO A 2 -2.27 24.69 0.14
N THR A 3 -1.47 23.73 0.61
CA THR A 3 -0.94 22.64 -0.22
C THR A 3 -2.09 21.81 -0.79
N ARG A 4 -2.16 21.70 -2.11
CA ARG A 4 -3.25 21.02 -2.83
C ARG A 4 -2.78 19.86 -3.72
N MET A 5 -1.48 19.55 -3.71
CA MET A 5 -0.89 18.41 -4.41
C MET A 5 -0.34 17.43 -3.36
N PHE A 6 -0.74 16.15 -3.46
CA PHE A 6 -0.23 15.07 -2.62
C PHE A 6 0.18 13.88 -3.49
N LEU A 7 1.41 13.40 -3.32
CA LEU A 7 1.99 12.29 -4.05
C LEU A 7 2.44 11.20 -3.07
N PHE A 8 1.79 10.04 -3.12
CA PHE A 8 2.17 8.86 -2.36
C PHE A 8 2.70 7.81 -3.32
N PHE A 9 3.93 7.32 -3.09
CA PHE A 9 4.51 6.35 -4.01
C PHE A 9 5.49 5.40 -3.35
N GLY A 10 5.69 4.23 -3.95
CA GLY A 10 6.67 3.25 -3.49
C GLY A 10 6.17 1.81 -3.58
N ASN A 11 7.08 0.88 -3.33
CA ASN A 11 6.84 -0.56 -3.47
C ASN A 11 6.04 -1.18 -2.31
N ASP A 12 5.77 -0.44 -1.23
CA ASP A 12 4.79 -0.82 -0.22
C ASP A 12 3.38 -0.35 -0.65
N GLU A 13 2.73 -1.11 -1.53
CA GLU A 13 1.43 -0.73 -2.11
C GLU A 13 0.35 -0.47 -1.04
N PHE A 14 0.38 -1.21 0.07
CA PHE A 14 -0.59 -1.05 1.15
C PHE A 14 -0.46 0.32 1.81
N GLN A 15 0.76 0.72 2.18
CA GLN A 15 1.00 2.03 2.79
C GLN A 15 0.68 3.18 1.85
N VAL A 16 1.02 3.02 0.56
CA VAL A 16 0.72 4.00 -0.49
C VAL A 16 -0.79 4.22 -0.59
N GLU A 17 -1.58 3.14 -0.65
CA GLU A 17 -3.03 3.24 -0.76
C GLU A 17 -3.67 3.78 0.53
N GLU A 18 -3.27 3.26 1.70
CA GLU A 18 -3.81 3.67 3.00
C GLU A 18 -3.57 5.16 3.26
N SER A 19 -2.36 5.65 2.96
CA SER A 19 -1.99 7.05 3.20
C SER A 19 -2.66 8.00 2.21
N ALA A 20 -2.79 7.58 0.94
CA ALA A 20 -3.57 8.31 -0.05
C ALA A 20 -5.04 8.41 0.35
N ARG A 21 -5.65 7.30 0.78
CA ARG A 21 -7.04 7.25 1.27
C ARG A 21 -7.24 8.21 2.44
N LYS A 22 -6.40 8.12 3.48
CA LYS A 22 -6.47 9.01 4.65
C LYS A 22 -6.35 10.47 4.27
N LYS A 23 -5.50 10.80 3.30
CA LYS A 23 -5.37 12.16 2.81
C LYS A 23 -6.62 12.62 2.07
N VAL A 24 -7.18 11.78 1.19
CA VAL A 24 -8.46 12.08 0.50
C VAL A 24 -9.56 12.33 1.53
N ASP A 25 -9.73 11.44 2.51
CA ASP A 25 -10.77 11.56 3.54
C ASP A 25 -10.60 12.83 4.39
N ALA A 26 -9.36 13.25 4.67
CA ALA A 26 -9.08 14.48 5.40
C ALA A 26 -9.32 15.77 4.58
N LEU A 27 -9.25 15.69 3.25
CA LEU A 27 -9.48 16.81 2.35
C LEU A 27 -10.96 16.99 1.99
N VAL A 28 -11.76 15.93 2.09
CA VAL A 28 -13.21 15.99 1.80
C VAL A 28 -13.94 16.62 3.00
N PRO A 29 -14.72 17.70 2.80
CA PRO A 29 -15.47 18.33 3.87
C PRO A 29 -16.49 17.39 4.53
N PRO A 30 -16.78 17.56 5.84
CA PRO A 30 -17.84 16.81 6.52
C PRO A 30 -19.20 17.11 5.88
N GLY A 31 -19.76 16.14 5.17
CA GLY A 31 -21.07 16.24 4.49
C GLY A 31 -21.03 15.92 2.99
N ASP A 32 -19.88 16.06 2.33
CA ASP A 32 -19.77 15.87 0.87
C ASP A 32 -19.50 14.41 0.47
N GLY A 33 -19.00 13.57 1.40
CA GLY A 33 -18.84 12.13 1.19
C GLY A 33 -18.20 11.76 -0.16
N MET A 34 -18.79 10.79 -0.87
CA MET A 34 -18.34 10.39 -2.22
C MET A 34 -18.55 11.46 -3.31
N LEU A 35 -19.36 12.50 -3.07
CA LEU A 35 -19.65 13.53 -4.08
C LEU A 35 -18.52 14.57 -4.20
N GLY A 36 -17.64 14.66 -3.20
CA GLY A 36 -16.47 15.54 -3.21
C GLY A 36 -15.23 14.93 -3.86
N VAL A 37 -15.28 13.68 -4.35
CA VAL A 37 -14.10 12.95 -4.85
C VAL A 37 -14.32 12.39 -6.25
N ASP A 38 -13.47 12.79 -7.19
CA ASP A 38 -13.32 12.15 -8.50
C ASP A 38 -12.19 11.12 -8.42
N ILE A 39 -12.51 9.83 -8.48
CA ILE A 39 -11.52 8.74 -8.49
C ILE A 39 -11.22 8.31 -9.93
N ILE A 40 -9.96 8.41 -10.33
CA ILE A 40 -9.46 7.92 -11.62
C ILE A 40 -8.51 6.76 -11.34
N ASP A 41 -8.76 5.60 -11.94
CA ASP A 41 -7.84 4.46 -11.84
C ASP A 41 -6.79 4.54 -12.94
N GLY A 42 -5.52 4.56 -12.54
CA GLY A 42 -4.34 4.58 -13.40
C GLY A 42 -3.70 3.22 -13.59
N ARG A 43 -4.29 2.13 -13.06
CA ARG A 43 -3.82 0.77 -13.33
C ARG A 43 -4.28 0.35 -14.72
N VAL A 44 -3.33 0.25 -15.63
CA VAL A 44 -3.56 -0.05 -17.05
C VAL A 44 -2.60 -1.12 -17.55
N ASP A 45 -2.99 -1.83 -18.59
CA ASP A 45 -2.21 -2.91 -19.21
C ASP A 45 -1.58 -2.52 -20.54
N ASN A 46 -1.90 -1.34 -21.08
CA ASN A 46 -1.41 -0.87 -22.37
C ASN A 46 -1.29 0.66 -22.46
N VAL A 47 -0.67 1.14 -23.54
CA VAL A 47 -0.42 2.57 -23.80
C VAL A 47 -1.70 3.39 -23.95
N GLU A 48 -2.71 2.89 -24.66
CA GLU A 48 -3.96 3.62 -24.86
C GLU A 48 -4.74 3.79 -23.55
N GLY A 49 -4.69 2.76 -22.68
CA GLY A 49 -5.20 2.85 -21.31
C GLY A 49 -4.54 3.98 -20.53
N ALA A 50 -3.21 4.09 -20.57
CA ALA A 50 -2.48 5.16 -19.87
C ALA A 50 -2.86 6.55 -20.39
N LEU A 51 -2.98 6.71 -21.70
CA LEU A 51 -3.40 7.98 -22.33
C LEU A 51 -4.83 8.35 -21.94
N SER A 52 -5.74 7.38 -21.90
CA SER A 52 -7.12 7.57 -21.45
C SER A 52 -7.20 7.97 -19.97
N ALA A 53 -6.42 7.31 -19.10
CA ALA A 53 -6.35 7.61 -17.68
C ALA A 53 -5.80 9.04 -17.42
N LEU A 54 -4.72 9.42 -18.12
CA LEU A 54 -4.17 10.79 -18.07
C LEU A 54 -5.17 11.83 -18.55
N SER A 55 -5.88 11.54 -19.66
CA SER A 55 -6.91 12.44 -20.19
C SER A 55 -8.05 12.62 -19.19
N SER A 56 -8.54 11.53 -18.60
CA SER A 56 -9.59 11.55 -17.58
C SER A 56 -9.16 12.33 -16.33
N CYS A 57 -7.93 12.13 -15.85
CA CYS A 57 -7.38 12.87 -14.72
C CYS A 57 -7.34 14.38 -14.99
N ARG A 58 -6.85 14.79 -16.16
CA ARG A 58 -6.85 16.23 -16.54
C ARG A 58 -8.24 16.80 -16.70
N ALA A 59 -9.16 16.06 -17.31
CA ALA A 59 -10.55 16.49 -17.44
C ALA A 59 -11.18 16.70 -16.06
N ALA A 60 -10.96 15.77 -15.12
CA ALA A 60 -11.38 15.93 -13.73
C ALA A 60 -10.73 17.15 -13.07
N LEU A 61 -9.45 17.44 -13.29
CA LEU A 61 -8.83 18.64 -12.71
C LEU A 61 -9.43 19.95 -13.22
N LEU A 62 -10.02 19.97 -14.41
CA LEU A 62 -10.59 21.15 -15.05
C LEU A 62 -12.10 21.32 -14.82
N THR A 63 -12.77 20.33 -14.24
CA THR A 63 -14.19 20.45 -13.87
C THR A 63 -14.32 20.95 -12.44
N LEU A 64 -15.24 21.88 -12.20
CA LEU A 64 -15.62 22.28 -10.84
C LEU A 64 -16.39 21.13 -10.17
N GLY A 65 -16.26 21.02 -8.84
CA GLY A 65 -17.14 20.15 -8.06
C GLY A 65 -18.58 20.61 -8.22
N PHE A 66 -19.49 19.72 -8.64
CA PHE A 66 -20.90 20.08 -8.85
C PHE A 66 -21.60 20.50 -7.55
N PHE A 67 -21.13 20.01 -6.40
CA PHE A 67 -21.83 20.13 -5.12
C PHE A 67 -20.95 20.60 -3.95
N SER A 68 -19.63 20.76 -4.15
CA SER A 68 -18.69 21.16 -3.12
C SER A 68 -17.79 22.31 -3.60
N LYS A 69 -17.42 23.21 -2.68
CA LYS A 69 -16.41 24.25 -2.94
C LYS A 69 -15.01 23.65 -3.07
N ASP A 70 -14.78 22.53 -2.41
CA ASP A 70 -13.53 21.79 -2.44
C ASP A 70 -13.75 20.41 -3.05
N LYS A 71 -13.04 20.10 -4.13
CA LYS A 71 -13.04 18.83 -4.85
C LYS A 71 -11.69 18.16 -4.74
N VAL A 72 -11.69 16.85 -4.51
CA VAL A 72 -10.48 16.03 -4.53
C VAL A 72 -10.49 15.15 -5.78
N VAL A 73 -9.45 15.26 -6.60
CA VAL A 73 -9.18 14.32 -7.70
C VAL A 73 -8.15 13.32 -7.19
N TRP A 74 -8.54 12.05 -7.09
CA TRP A 74 -7.62 10.98 -6.71
C TRP A 74 -7.26 10.12 -7.92
N PHE A 75 -6.03 10.29 -8.40
CA PHE A 75 -5.45 9.45 -9.42
C PHE A 75 -4.73 8.26 -8.79
N ARG A 76 -5.42 7.12 -8.69
CA ARG A 76 -4.95 5.97 -7.92
C ARG A 76 -4.30 4.88 -8.76
N HIS A 77 -3.47 4.05 -8.13
CA HIS A 77 -2.86 2.86 -8.73
C HIS A 77 -2.07 3.12 -10.02
N VAL A 78 -1.51 4.32 -10.19
CA VAL A 78 -0.82 4.70 -11.42
C VAL A 78 0.43 3.84 -11.59
N ASN A 79 0.48 3.01 -12.64
CA ASN A 79 1.55 2.03 -12.86
C ASN A 79 2.53 2.39 -13.99
N PHE A 80 2.41 3.59 -14.58
CA PHE A 80 3.19 4.03 -15.74
C PHE A 80 4.06 5.28 -15.49
N LEU A 81 4.27 5.64 -14.22
CA LEU A 81 5.15 6.76 -13.84
C LEU A 81 6.56 6.31 -13.43
N GLY A 82 6.81 5.00 -13.43
CA GLY A 82 8.11 4.41 -13.11
C GLY A 82 9.15 4.59 -14.22
N ALA A 83 10.41 4.25 -13.90
CA ALA A 83 11.49 4.23 -14.90
C ALA A 83 11.43 3.00 -15.82
N GLU A 84 10.71 1.97 -15.38
CA GLU A 84 10.61 0.65 -16.00
C GLU A 84 9.19 0.41 -16.54
N GLY A 85 9.08 -0.54 -17.47
CA GLY A 85 7.82 -0.87 -18.14
C GLY A 85 7.70 -0.28 -19.55
N GLU A 86 7.04 -1.03 -20.44
CA GLU A 86 6.83 -0.65 -21.83
C GLU A 86 5.98 0.62 -21.95
N ILE A 87 4.91 0.70 -21.16
CA ILE A 87 3.98 1.85 -21.11
C ILE A 87 4.74 3.13 -20.69
N SER A 88 5.56 3.04 -19.63
CA SER A 88 6.35 4.17 -19.11
C SER A 88 7.40 4.68 -20.11
N ARG A 89 7.87 3.84 -21.03
CA ARG A 89 8.87 4.22 -22.05
C ARG A 89 8.27 4.90 -23.27
N SER A 90 6.98 4.73 -23.52
CA SER A 90 6.25 5.33 -24.64
C SER A 90 6.42 6.86 -24.65
N SER A 91 6.83 7.41 -25.81
CA SER A 91 6.98 8.85 -25.99
C SER A 91 5.65 9.59 -25.80
N ARG A 92 4.54 9.01 -26.29
CA ARG A 92 3.18 9.55 -26.13
C ARG A 92 2.79 9.65 -24.66
N VAL A 93 3.07 8.61 -23.86
CA VAL A 93 2.76 8.63 -22.42
C VAL A 93 3.60 9.69 -21.71
N LYS A 94 4.91 9.73 -21.98
CA LYS A 94 5.83 10.73 -21.40
C LYS A 94 5.39 12.16 -21.72
N GLU A 95 4.99 12.43 -22.95
CA GLU A 95 4.47 13.74 -23.36
C GLU A 95 3.22 14.10 -22.55
N GLN A 96 2.25 13.20 -22.44
CA GLN A 96 1.02 13.46 -21.69
C GLN A 96 1.26 13.59 -20.18
N VAL A 97 2.26 12.90 -19.62
CA VAL A 97 2.73 13.10 -18.23
C VAL A 97 3.35 14.49 -18.06
N GLN A 98 4.11 15.00 -19.04
CA GLN A 98 4.61 16.37 -19.00
C GLN A 98 3.49 17.42 -19.09
N VAL A 99 2.45 17.17 -19.89
CA VAL A 99 1.27 18.05 -19.91
C VAL A 99 0.61 18.13 -18.53
N LEU A 100 0.50 17.00 -17.82
CA LEU A 100 0.00 17.00 -16.44
C LEU A 100 0.95 17.74 -15.48
N ALA A 101 2.26 17.58 -15.63
CA ALA A 101 3.26 18.35 -14.87
C ALA A 101 3.08 19.86 -15.09
N ASP A 102 2.90 20.30 -16.34
CA ASP A 102 2.70 21.72 -16.67
C ASP A 102 1.44 22.30 -16.00
N MET A 103 0.38 21.50 -15.87
CA MET A 103 -0.83 21.90 -15.15
C MET A 103 -0.57 22.07 -13.65
N ILE A 104 0.18 21.14 -13.04
CA ILE A 104 0.53 21.20 -11.62
C ILE A 104 1.44 22.42 -11.35
N GLU A 105 2.43 22.66 -12.20
CA GLU A 105 3.38 23.78 -12.07
C GLU A 105 2.71 25.15 -12.22
N LYS A 106 1.71 25.27 -13.10
CA LYS A 106 0.88 26.49 -13.24
C LYS A 106 -0.02 26.73 -12.02
N GLY A 107 -0.24 25.71 -11.21
CA GLY A 107 -1.17 25.72 -10.09
C GLY A 107 -2.51 25.07 -10.45
N LEU A 108 -3.02 24.26 -9.52
CA LEU A 108 -4.34 23.64 -9.64
C LEU A 108 -5.44 24.70 -9.46
N PRO A 109 -6.61 24.53 -10.10
CA PRO A 109 -7.74 25.44 -9.93
C PRO A 109 -8.16 25.61 -8.48
N ASP A 110 -8.81 26.73 -8.18
CA ASP A 110 -9.27 27.01 -6.83
C ASP A 110 -10.32 25.99 -6.36
N GLY A 111 -10.11 25.48 -5.15
CA GLY A 111 -10.94 24.42 -4.60
C GLY A 111 -10.60 23.01 -5.13
N VAL A 112 -9.62 22.83 -6.00
CA VAL A 112 -9.24 21.49 -6.51
C VAL A 112 -7.95 21.00 -5.87
N SER A 113 -8.00 19.83 -5.24
CA SER A 113 -6.83 19.11 -4.74
C SER A 113 -6.57 17.85 -5.58
N LEU A 114 -5.30 17.54 -5.83
CA LEU A 114 -4.85 16.35 -6.53
C LEU A 114 -4.12 15.41 -5.57
N VAL A 115 -4.60 14.18 -5.47
CA VAL A 115 -3.91 13.08 -4.79
C VAL A 115 -3.48 12.06 -5.83
N ILE A 116 -2.21 11.65 -5.82
CA ILE A 116 -1.69 10.61 -6.71
C ILE A 116 -1.15 9.47 -5.87
N SER A 117 -1.56 8.23 -6.17
CA SER A 117 -0.94 7.02 -5.60
C SER A 117 -0.35 6.12 -6.69
N ALA A 118 0.93 5.79 -6.56
CA ALA A 118 1.68 5.04 -7.58
C ALA A 118 2.63 4.01 -6.96
N GLY A 119 2.71 2.80 -7.54
CA GLY A 119 3.64 1.77 -7.04
C GLY A 119 5.11 2.09 -7.31
N SER A 120 5.40 2.83 -8.38
CA SER A 120 6.76 3.29 -8.67
C SER A 120 6.75 4.66 -9.35
N LEU A 121 7.83 5.41 -9.17
CA LEU A 121 7.99 6.76 -9.72
C LEU A 121 9.46 7.04 -10.05
N ASP A 122 9.75 7.47 -11.29
CA ASP A 122 11.11 7.93 -11.63
C ASP A 122 11.37 9.33 -11.07
N ARG A 123 11.99 9.37 -9.89
CA ARG A 123 12.35 10.61 -9.17
C ARG A 123 13.31 11.53 -9.93
N ARG A 124 13.97 11.06 -10.99
CA ARG A 124 14.85 11.89 -11.83
C ARG A 124 14.05 12.75 -12.81
N GLN A 125 12.83 12.33 -13.14
CA GLN A 125 11.99 13.02 -14.12
C GLN A 125 11.42 14.32 -13.57
N ARG A 126 11.13 15.25 -14.48
CA ARG A 126 10.53 16.55 -14.15
C ARG A 126 9.21 16.42 -13.39
N PHE A 127 8.40 15.42 -13.73
CA PHE A 127 7.08 15.21 -13.10
C PHE A 127 7.18 15.11 -11.57
N PHE A 128 8.11 14.31 -11.04
CA PHE A 128 8.33 14.21 -9.59
C PHE A 128 8.71 15.56 -8.98
N LYS A 129 9.68 16.26 -9.59
CA LYS A 129 10.17 17.55 -9.08
C LYS A 129 9.06 18.60 -9.01
N VAL A 130 8.17 18.62 -9.99
CA VAL A 130 7.02 19.51 -10.01
C VAL A 130 6.02 19.15 -8.90
N CYS A 131 5.68 17.87 -8.73
CA CYS A 131 4.79 17.43 -7.66
C CYS A 131 5.34 17.75 -6.26
N ASP A 132 6.63 17.50 -6.05
CA ASP A 132 7.34 17.77 -4.78
C ASP A 132 7.40 19.28 -4.47
N ALA A 133 7.62 20.12 -5.49
CA ALA A 133 7.60 21.57 -5.32
C ALA A 133 6.19 22.15 -5.10
N ALA A 134 5.17 21.56 -5.73
CA ALA A 134 3.78 22.02 -5.66
C ALA A 134 3.04 21.53 -4.40
N GLY A 135 3.59 20.55 -3.66
CA GLY A 135 2.95 20.06 -2.45
C GLY A 135 3.73 19.05 -1.64
N GLU A 136 3.11 17.92 -1.29
CA GLU A 136 3.68 16.91 -0.39
C GLU A 136 3.94 15.62 -1.16
N ALA A 137 5.19 15.14 -1.17
CA ALA A 137 5.56 13.84 -1.74
C ALA A 137 6.11 12.89 -0.66
N VAL A 138 5.52 11.69 -0.55
CA VAL A 138 5.89 10.69 0.46
C VAL A 138 6.25 9.37 -0.21
N LEU A 139 7.45 8.88 0.11
CA LEU A 139 7.98 7.60 -0.38
C LEU A 139 7.76 6.49 0.66
N TYR A 140 7.07 5.43 0.27
CA TYR A 140 6.95 4.18 1.02
C TYR A 140 7.79 3.08 0.38
N ALA A 141 9.07 3.06 0.75
CA ALA A 141 10.00 2.05 0.29
C ALA A 141 10.15 0.90 1.31
N LEU A 142 10.13 -0.33 0.82
CA LEU A 142 10.64 -1.52 1.48
C LEU A 142 12.12 -1.70 1.10
N PRO A 143 13.01 -1.94 2.06
CA PRO A 143 14.39 -2.30 1.78
C PRO A 143 14.51 -3.55 0.91
N GLU A 144 15.60 -3.68 0.16
CA GLU A 144 15.84 -4.87 -0.67
C GLU A 144 16.34 -6.08 0.13
N LYS A 145 17.00 -5.85 1.26
CA LYS A 145 17.59 -6.92 2.08
C LYS A 145 16.62 -7.38 3.15
N SER A 146 16.40 -8.69 3.25
CA SER A 146 15.47 -9.33 4.19
C SER A 146 15.60 -8.82 5.63
N TYR A 147 16.82 -8.81 6.20
CA TYR A 147 17.05 -8.35 7.58
C TYR A 147 16.66 -6.88 7.80
N GLN A 148 16.76 -6.04 6.76
CA GLN A 148 16.36 -4.63 6.84
C GLN A 148 14.84 -4.49 6.74
N VAL A 149 14.18 -5.36 5.96
CA VAL A 149 12.73 -5.43 5.89
C VAL A 149 12.18 -5.81 7.27
N GLU A 150 12.71 -6.84 7.91
CA GLU A 150 12.28 -7.26 9.26
C GLU A 150 12.42 -6.14 10.30
N ALA A 151 13.57 -5.46 10.33
CA ALA A 151 13.79 -4.33 11.25
C ALA A 151 12.83 -3.16 10.97
N SER A 152 12.60 -2.83 9.69
CA SER A 152 11.63 -1.81 9.28
C SER A 152 10.21 -2.18 9.69
N MET A 153 9.81 -3.44 9.47
CA MET A 153 8.49 -3.96 9.83
C MET A 153 8.28 -4.03 11.33
N ARG A 154 9.31 -4.36 12.11
CA ARG A 154 9.24 -4.27 13.57
C ARG A 154 8.93 -2.85 14.04
N SER A 155 9.70 -1.87 13.54
CA SER A 155 9.50 -0.47 13.91
C SER A 155 8.09 0.00 13.53
N ARG A 156 7.65 -0.32 12.31
CA ARG A 156 6.31 0.03 11.81
C ARG A 156 5.19 -0.65 12.59
N SER A 157 5.33 -1.93 12.92
CA SER A 157 4.37 -2.65 13.76
C SER A 157 4.22 -1.96 15.11
N GLY A 158 5.33 -1.53 15.72
CA GLY A 158 5.31 -0.74 16.95
C GLY A 158 4.52 0.57 16.82
N GLU A 159 4.68 1.30 15.72
CA GLU A 159 3.89 2.51 15.45
C GLU A 159 2.40 2.21 15.26
N TRP A 160 2.05 1.13 14.58
CA TRP A 160 0.67 0.73 14.37
C TRP A 160 -0.02 0.27 15.65
N PHE A 161 0.64 -0.55 16.47
CA PHE A 161 0.13 -0.90 17.80
C PHE A 161 -0.03 0.33 18.69
N LYS A 162 0.91 1.28 18.64
CA LYS A 162 0.79 2.55 19.36
C LYS A 162 -0.42 3.38 18.89
N LYS A 163 -0.69 3.43 17.58
CA LYS A 163 -1.88 4.09 17.02
C LYS A 163 -3.18 3.39 17.45
N ALA A 164 -3.17 2.07 17.58
CA ALA A 164 -4.28 1.28 18.13
C ALA A 164 -4.41 1.40 19.67
N GLY A 165 -3.46 2.05 20.34
CA GLY A 165 -3.46 2.18 21.80
C GLY A 165 -3.16 0.86 22.53
N ILE A 166 -2.50 -0.09 21.88
CA ILE A 166 -2.15 -1.40 22.42
C ILE A 166 -0.69 -1.37 22.89
N ARG A 167 -0.47 -1.72 24.16
CA ARG A 167 0.86 -1.98 24.72
C ARG A 167 1.31 -3.36 24.31
N VAL A 168 2.50 -3.44 23.72
CA VAL A 168 3.09 -4.70 23.25
C VAL A 168 4.45 -4.92 23.92
N PRO A 169 4.55 -5.86 24.88
CA PRO A 169 5.82 -6.32 25.41
C PRO A 169 6.69 -6.95 24.32
N GLU A 170 8.01 -6.96 24.52
CA GLU A 170 8.97 -7.43 23.51
C GLU A 170 8.74 -8.90 23.09
N ALA A 171 8.41 -9.77 24.04
CA ALA A 171 8.08 -11.17 23.74
C ALA A 171 6.84 -11.31 22.84
N ALA A 172 5.80 -10.48 23.04
CA ALA A 172 4.60 -10.49 22.21
C ALA A 172 4.87 -9.90 20.82
N MET A 173 5.69 -8.85 20.72
CA MET A 173 6.12 -8.29 19.44
C MET A 173 6.90 -9.32 18.62
N GLN A 174 7.81 -10.05 19.25
CA GLN A 174 8.58 -11.10 18.60
C GLN A 174 7.66 -12.21 18.08
N ALA A 175 6.81 -12.77 18.95
CA ALA A 175 5.85 -13.79 18.56
C ALA A 175 4.91 -13.34 17.43
N PHE A 176 4.53 -12.06 17.42
CA PHE A 176 3.70 -11.46 16.39
C PHE A 176 4.41 -11.44 15.04
N LEU A 177 5.64 -10.90 14.98
CA LEU A 177 6.40 -10.80 13.74
C LEU A 177 6.78 -12.17 13.18
N ASP A 178 7.15 -13.12 14.04
CA ASP A 178 7.48 -14.49 13.62
C ASP A 178 6.28 -15.18 12.96
N ARG A 179 5.07 -14.85 13.41
CA ARG A 179 3.83 -15.46 12.90
C ARG A 179 3.29 -14.75 11.67
N VAL A 180 3.26 -13.41 11.67
CA VAL A 180 2.70 -12.61 10.56
C VAL A 180 3.68 -12.41 9.40
N GLY A 181 4.98 -12.50 9.66
CA GLY A 181 5.99 -12.17 8.67
C GLY A 181 6.12 -10.67 8.42
N VAL A 182 6.49 -10.30 7.19
CA VAL A 182 6.97 -8.94 6.85
C VAL A 182 6.07 -8.18 5.87
N GLU A 183 4.87 -8.70 5.59
CA GLU A 183 3.94 -8.07 4.65
C GLU A 183 3.07 -7.02 5.35
N SER A 184 3.23 -5.75 4.98
CA SER A 184 2.52 -4.60 5.57
C SER A 184 1.01 -4.81 5.67
N ARG A 185 0.37 -5.35 4.61
CA ARG A 185 -1.07 -5.61 4.58
C ARG A 185 -1.49 -6.68 5.60
N GLN A 186 -0.69 -7.74 5.74
CA GLN A 186 -0.97 -8.80 6.71
C GLN A 186 -0.81 -8.27 8.13
N ILE A 187 0.29 -7.57 8.41
CA ILE A 187 0.54 -6.92 9.70
C ILE A 187 -0.63 -6.03 10.10
N ALA A 188 -1.07 -5.12 9.24
CA ALA A 188 -2.17 -4.21 9.55
C ALA A 188 -3.47 -4.97 9.88
N GLY A 189 -3.80 -6.00 9.09
CA GLY A 189 -4.99 -6.82 9.32
C GLY A 189 -4.93 -7.63 10.62
N GLU A 190 -3.78 -8.20 10.97
CA GLU A 190 -3.63 -8.94 12.23
C GLU A 190 -3.65 -8.01 13.45
N ILE A 191 -3.13 -6.77 13.34
CA ILE A 191 -3.26 -5.75 14.39
C ILE A 191 -4.73 -5.38 14.60
N GLU A 192 -5.51 -5.19 13.53
CA GLU A 192 -6.94 -4.90 13.62
C GLU A 192 -7.71 -6.05 14.30
N LYS A 193 -7.41 -7.30 13.95
CA LYS A 193 -8.00 -8.47 14.63
C LYS A 193 -7.65 -8.49 16.12
N LEU A 194 -6.40 -8.19 16.47
CA LEU A 194 -5.94 -8.13 17.85
C LEU A 194 -6.65 -7.02 18.63
N ASP A 195 -6.85 -5.84 18.04
CA ASP A 195 -7.61 -4.76 18.68
C ASP A 195 -9.05 -5.18 18.99
N LEU A 196 -9.72 -5.79 18.00
CA LEU A 196 -11.08 -6.32 18.16
C LEU A 196 -11.16 -7.42 19.23
N TYR A 197 -10.18 -8.32 19.26
CA TYR A 197 -10.11 -9.42 20.24
C TYR A 197 -9.85 -8.91 21.66
N LEU A 198 -8.93 -7.96 21.83
CA LEU A 198 -8.57 -7.40 23.14
C LEU A 198 -9.71 -6.56 23.75
N GLY A 199 -10.51 -5.89 22.91
CA GLY A 199 -11.66 -5.11 23.33
C GLY A 199 -11.28 -3.98 24.30
N LYS A 200 -11.59 -4.13 25.59
CA LYS A 200 -11.21 -3.15 26.64
C LYS A 200 -9.78 -3.33 27.15
N ARG A 201 -9.19 -4.52 26.98
CA ARG A 201 -7.81 -4.78 27.36
C ARG A 201 -6.88 -4.06 26.37
N ARG A 202 -5.78 -3.50 26.86
CA ARG A 202 -4.83 -2.71 26.06
C ARG A 202 -3.39 -3.20 26.20
N GLU A 203 -3.22 -4.45 26.60
CA GLU A 203 -1.92 -5.11 26.70
C GLU A 203 -2.01 -6.47 26.02
N LEU A 204 -1.12 -6.69 25.03
CA LEU A 204 -1.02 -7.89 24.23
C LEU A 204 -0.07 -8.90 24.90
N THR A 205 -0.47 -10.16 24.99
CA THR A 205 0.41 -11.26 25.43
C THR A 205 0.83 -12.15 24.26
N ALA A 206 1.84 -13.00 24.47
CA ALA A 206 2.27 -13.97 23.46
C ALA A 206 1.18 -15.03 23.19
N GLU A 207 0.39 -15.39 24.21
CA GLU A 207 -0.74 -16.31 24.06
C GLU A 207 -1.85 -15.72 23.19
N ASP A 208 -2.14 -14.42 23.30
CA ASP A 208 -3.12 -13.75 22.43
C ASP A 208 -2.70 -13.84 20.97
N VAL A 209 -1.41 -13.61 20.71
CA VAL A 209 -0.83 -13.74 19.37
C VAL A 209 -1.04 -15.16 18.85
N GLN A 210 -0.73 -16.18 19.65
CA GLN A 210 -0.91 -17.58 19.23
C GLN A 210 -2.37 -17.93 18.90
N GLN A 211 -3.33 -17.35 19.64
CA GLN A 211 -4.76 -17.63 19.46
C GLN A 211 -5.40 -16.90 18.27
N VAL A 212 -5.00 -15.65 18.04
CA VAL A 212 -5.70 -14.77 17.07
C VAL A 212 -4.96 -14.70 15.75
N VAL A 213 -3.64 -14.65 15.81
CA VAL A 213 -2.82 -14.38 14.64
C VAL A 213 -2.64 -15.66 13.84
N SER A 214 -3.04 -15.60 12.58
CA SER A 214 -2.81 -16.70 11.65
C SER A 214 -1.34 -16.71 11.22
N SER A 215 -0.73 -17.90 11.16
CA SER A 215 0.60 -18.04 10.56
C SER A 215 0.56 -17.53 9.11
N SER A 216 1.55 -16.74 8.73
CA SER A 216 1.69 -16.25 7.36
C SER A 216 2.02 -17.39 6.41
N ARG A 217 1.62 -17.24 5.14
CA ARG A 217 1.93 -18.22 4.09
C ARG A 217 3.44 -18.48 4.00
N THR A 218 4.25 -17.42 4.06
CA THR A 218 5.71 -17.53 3.99
C THR A 218 6.28 -18.26 5.20
N ALA A 219 5.80 -17.97 6.42
CA ALA A 219 6.23 -18.71 7.61
C ALA A 219 5.87 -20.20 7.52
N MET A 220 4.64 -20.54 7.10
CA MET A 220 4.22 -21.93 6.93
C MET A 220 5.01 -22.67 5.85
N ILE A 221 5.49 -21.97 4.81
CA ILE A 221 6.36 -22.54 3.78
C ILE A 221 7.73 -22.92 4.36
N TRP A 222 8.35 -22.03 5.13
CA TRP A 222 9.63 -22.32 5.78
C TRP A 222 9.49 -23.42 6.82
N ASP A 223 8.40 -23.41 7.60
CA ASP A 223 8.11 -24.46 8.59
C ASP A 223 7.97 -25.84 7.93
N ILE A 224 7.38 -25.93 6.72
CA ILE A 224 7.33 -27.19 5.96
C ILE A 224 8.72 -27.60 5.49
N ALA A 225 9.53 -26.67 4.95
CA ALA A 225 10.88 -26.97 4.53
C ALA A 225 11.76 -27.47 5.70
N ASP A 226 11.62 -26.86 6.88
CA ASP A 226 12.31 -27.26 8.10
C ASP A 226 11.83 -28.62 8.62
N ALA A 227 10.51 -28.89 8.60
CA ALA A 227 9.97 -30.19 8.98
C ALA A 227 10.44 -31.31 8.02
N VAL A 228 10.49 -31.04 6.72
CA VAL A 228 11.00 -31.99 5.71
C VAL A 228 12.49 -32.26 5.91
N THR A 229 13.30 -31.23 6.11
CA THR A 229 14.75 -31.38 6.35
C THR A 229 15.05 -32.07 7.67
N SER A 230 14.23 -31.84 8.69
CA SER A 230 14.30 -32.51 10.00
C SER A 230 13.73 -33.93 10.00
N ARG A 231 13.20 -34.39 8.86
CA ARG A 231 12.53 -35.71 8.69
C ARG A 231 11.33 -35.91 9.61
N ASP A 232 10.69 -34.83 10.03
CA ASP A 232 9.45 -34.86 10.81
C ASP A 232 8.23 -34.87 9.86
N LEU A 233 7.92 -36.07 9.37
CA LEU A 233 6.90 -36.27 8.35
C LEU A 233 5.49 -35.94 8.87
N ASP A 234 5.22 -36.17 10.14
CA ASP A 234 3.90 -35.94 10.74
C ASP A 234 3.59 -34.44 10.80
N VAL A 235 4.56 -33.62 11.22
CA VAL A 235 4.44 -32.15 11.21
C VAL A 235 4.32 -31.61 9.78
N ALA A 236 5.19 -32.07 8.87
CA ALA A 236 5.17 -31.63 7.47
C ALA A 236 3.82 -31.92 6.78
N LEU A 237 3.28 -33.14 6.96
CA LEU A 237 1.98 -33.53 6.39
C LEU A 237 0.82 -32.75 7.01
N GLY A 238 0.88 -32.45 8.31
CA GLY A 238 -0.11 -31.61 8.99
C GLY A 238 -0.18 -30.21 8.37
N MET A 239 0.98 -29.59 8.17
CA MET A 239 1.08 -28.25 7.58
C MET A 239 0.65 -28.21 6.11
N VAL A 240 1.04 -29.20 5.29
CA VAL A 240 0.61 -29.30 3.88
C VAL A 240 -0.92 -29.42 3.79
N ARG A 241 -1.54 -30.24 4.64
CA ARG A 241 -3.01 -30.37 4.68
C ARG A 241 -3.69 -29.07 5.05
N GLN A 242 -3.13 -28.33 6.00
CA GLN A 242 -3.65 -27.02 6.41
C GLN A 242 -3.58 -26.01 5.25
N LEU A 243 -2.47 -25.96 4.50
CA LEU A 243 -2.34 -25.06 3.35
C LEU A 243 -3.32 -25.40 2.22
N LEU A 244 -3.47 -26.69 1.90
CA LEU A 244 -4.48 -27.14 0.93
C LEU A 244 -5.90 -26.78 1.38
N PHE A 245 -6.20 -26.90 2.67
CA PHE A 245 -7.51 -26.51 3.23
C PHE A 245 -7.74 -25.00 3.17
N GLN A 246 -6.68 -24.18 3.28
CA GLN A 246 -6.72 -22.73 3.12
C GLN A 246 -6.81 -22.28 1.65
N GLY A 247 -6.92 -23.23 0.70
CA GLY A 247 -7.09 -22.94 -0.72
C GLY A 247 -5.79 -22.69 -1.48
N GLU A 248 -4.63 -23.04 -0.92
CA GLU A 248 -3.37 -22.99 -1.66
C GLU A 248 -3.35 -24.01 -2.79
N SER A 249 -2.74 -23.61 -3.91
CA SER A 249 -2.53 -24.52 -5.03
C SER A 249 -1.50 -25.59 -4.68
N ALA A 250 -1.86 -26.86 -4.85
CA ALA A 250 -0.92 -27.98 -4.72
C ALA A 250 0.31 -27.81 -5.61
N ILE A 251 0.15 -27.22 -6.80
CA ILE A 251 1.27 -26.90 -7.70
C ILE A 251 2.17 -25.84 -7.08
N GLY A 252 1.60 -24.81 -6.43
CA GLY A 252 2.36 -23.78 -5.73
C GLY A 252 3.23 -24.39 -4.63
N LEU A 253 2.67 -25.29 -3.81
CA LEU A 253 3.42 -25.98 -2.75
C LEU A 253 4.56 -26.84 -3.29
N VAL A 254 4.39 -27.52 -4.43
CA VAL A 254 5.44 -28.33 -5.04
C VAL A 254 6.57 -27.46 -5.60
N VAL A 255 6.26 -26.34 -6.25
CA VAL A 255 7.26 -25.40 -6.77
C VAL A 255 8.12 -24.83 -5.65
N ILE A 256 7.54 -24.63 -4.48
CA ILE A 256 8.22 -24.10 -3.30
C ILE A 256 9.16 -25.13 -2.65
N LEU A 257 8.86 -26.42 -2.76
CA LEU A 257 9.65 -27.52 -2.18
C LEU A 257 10.70 -28.11 -3.15
N SER A 258 10.73 -27.62 -4.39
CA SER A 258 11.68 -28.03 -5.45
C SER A 258 12.94 -27.18 -5.43
#